data_AF-A0A9W6GDE1-F1
#
_entry.id   AF-A0A9W6GDE1-F1
#
_cell.length_a   1.000
_cell.length_b   1.000
_cell.length_c   1.000
_cell.angle_alpha   90.00
_cell.angle_beta   90.00
_cell.angle_gamma   90.00
#
_symmetry.space_group_name_H-M   'P 1'
#
loop_
_entity.id
_entity.type
_entity.pdbx_description
1 polymer ?
#
loop_
_entity_poly.entity_id
_entity_poly.type
_entity_poly.pdbx_seq_one_letter_code
_entity_poly.pdbx_strand_id
1 'polypeptide(L)'
;MTSDWRLMGQEPWLAGRAFVLRAWRAPRPEWDHDLCAFCQAKIGAVDSGAEFSTAFVTADDEYTWVCPACFEDFRAQFSWTVDE
;
A
#
# COMPACT_ATOMS: atom_id res chain seq x y z
N MET A 1 -9.27 -18.53 16.45
CA MET A 1 -8.33 -17.75 15.62
C MET A 1 -9.16 -16.72 14.88
N THR A 2 -8.99 -15.45 15.21
CA THR A 2 -9.69 -14.38 14.50
C THR A 2 -8.84 -14.08 13.28
N SER A 3 -9.23 -14.60 12.11
CA SER A 3 -8.58 -14.23 10.86
C SER A 3 -8.77 -12.72 10.67
N ASP A 4 -7.68 -11.97 10.48
CA ASP A 4 -7.77 -10.55 10.16
C ASP A 4 -8.46 -10.41 8.80
N TRP A 5 -9.55 -9.64 8.75
CA TRP A 5 -10.38 -9.49 7.55
C TRP A 5 -9.64 -8.83 6.38
N ARG A 6 -8.50 -8.18 6.66
CA ARG A 6 -7.63 -7.56 5.64
C ARG A 6 -6.80 -8.59 4.87
N LEU A 7 -6.64 -9.81 5.39
CA LEU A 7 -5.90 -10.89 4.74
C LEU A 7 -6.82 -11.68 3.80
N MET A 8 -6.69 -11.39 2.50
CA MET A 8 -7.56 -11.88 1.43
C MET A 8 -6.78 -12.65 0.34
N GLY A 9 -5.57 -13.13 0.65
CA GLY A 9 -4.71 -13.87 -0.27
C GLY A 9 -3.62 -13.03 -0.93
N GLN A 10 -3.11 -12.01 -0.23
CA GLN A 10 -2.01 -11.17 -0.70
C GLN A 10 -0.65 -11.88 -0.66
N GLU A 11 -0.50 -12.88 0.21
CA GLU A 11 0.78 -13.56 0.50
C GLU A 11 1.55 -14.02 -0.75
N PRO A 12 0.94 -14.67 -1.77
CA PRO A 12 1.68 -15.19 -2.93
C PRO A 12 2.39 -14.13 -3.78
N TRP A 13 2.00 -12.86 -3.68
CA TRP A 13 2.49 -11.78 -4.55
C TRP A 13 2.99 -10.54 -3.79
N LEU A 14 2.89 -10.53 -2.46
CA LEU A 14 3.50 -9.51 -1.61
C LEU A 14 4.57 -10.02 -0.66
N ALA A 15 4.63 -11.31 -0.33
CA ALA A 15 5.62 -11.81 0.62
C ALA A 15 7.06 -11.56 0.13
N GLY A 16 7.90 -11.05 1.02
CA GLY A 16 9.32 -10.75 0.77
C GLY A 16 9.58 -9.55 -0.13
N ARG A 17 8.55 -8.80 -0.55
CA ARG A 17 8.73 -7.63 -1.41
C ARG A 17 9.27 -6.43 -0.64
N ALA A 18 9.93 -5.57 -1.38
CA ALA A 18 10.46 -4.32 -0.89
C ALA A 18 9.51 -3.17 -1.22
N PHE A 19 9.42 -2.21 -0.31
CA PHE A 19 8.53 -1.08 -0.41
C PHE A 19 9.29 0.21 -0.26
N VAL A 20 8.74 1.29 -0.80
CA VAL A 20 9.29 2.61 -0.68
C VAL A 20 8.19 3.58 -0.28
N LEU A 21 8.50 4.48 0.66
CA LEU A 21 7.56 5.52 1.08
C LEU A 21 7.52 6.60 0.01
N ARG A 22 6.34 6.82 -0.58
CA ARG A 22 6.14 7.81 -1.65
C ARG A 22 4.88 8.61 -1.41
N ALA A 23 4.96 9.90 -1.77
CA ALA A 23 3.77 10.72 -1.93
C ALA A 23 3.05 10.28 -3.20
N TRP A 24 1.74 10.05 -3.09
CA TRP A 24 0.95 9.59 -4.23
C TRP A 24 0.90 10.65 -5.32
N ARG A 25 1.02 10.21 -6.57
CA ARG A 25 0.91 11.05 -7.75
C ARG A 25 0.10 10.29 -8.78
N ALA A 26 -0.81 10.99 -9.46
CA ALA A 26 -1.63 10.40 -10.50
C ALA A 26 -0.72 9.84 -11.62
N PRO A 27 -0.70 8.52 -11.85
CA PRO A 27 0.10 7.94 -12.93
C PRO A 27 -0.44 8.35 -14.31
N ARG A 28 -1.73 8.73 -14.38
CA ARG A 28 -2.41 9.24 -15.57
C ARG A 28 -3.44 10.30 -15.18
N PRO A 29 -3.81 11.24 -16.07
CA PRO A 29 -4.71 12.36 -15.74
C PRO A 29 -6.09 11.95 -15.23
N GLU A 30 -6.58 10.79 -15.65
CA GLU A 30 -7.91 10.26 -15.30
C GLU A 30 -7.91 9.44 -13.99
N TRP A 31 -6.72 9.18 -13.43
CA TRP A 31 -6.56 8.37 -12.22
C TRP A 31 -6.63 9.29 -11.01
N ASP A 32 -7.62 9.12 -10.13
CA ASP A 32 -7.85 10.04 -9.01
C ASP A 32 -7.36 9.50 -7.65
N HIS A 33 -7.25 8.18 -7.50
CA HIS A 33 -6.69 7.52 -6.31
C HIS A 33 -6.31 6.05 -6.58
N ASP A 34 -5.51 5.49 -5.69
CA ASP A 34 -5.32 4.06 -5.48
C ASP A 34 -5.98 3.61 -4.17
N LEU A 35 -6.08 2.30 -3.99
CA LEU A 35 -6.62 1.69 -2.78
C LEU A 35 -5.53 0.88 -2.09
N CYS A 36 -5.51 0.91 -0.76
CA CYS A 36 -4.67 0.00 0.00
C CYS A 36 -5.03 -1.46 -0.32
N ALA A 37 -4.02 -2.28 -0.64
CA ALA A 37 -4.16 -3.70 -0.96
C ALA A 37 -4.76 -4.59 0.17
N PHE A 38 -4.98 -4.01 1.35
CA PHE A 38 -5.43 -4.70 2.56
C PHE A 38 -6.77 -4.16 3.06
N CYS A 39 -6.81 -2.90 3.48
CA CYS A 39 -8.02 -2.29 4.05
C CYS A 39 -8.86 -1.49 3.04
N GLN A 40 -8.41 -1.36 1.79
CA GLN A 40 -9.03 -0.53 0.75
C GLN A 40 -9.15 0.97 1.10
N ALA A 41 -8.41 1.46 2.09
CA ALA A 41 -8.32 2.89 2.35
C ALA A 41 -7.81 3.64 1.10
N LYS A 42 -8.38 4.80 0.83
CA LYS A 42 -8.02 5.60 -0.34
C LYS A 42 -6.65 6.26 -0.17
N ILE A 43 -5.83 6.13 -1.19
CA ILE A 43 -4.50 6.72 -1.29
C ILE A 43 -4.50 7.62 -2.52
N GLY A 44 -4.31 8.93 -2.35
CA GLY A 44 -4.52 9.89 -3.43
C GLY A 44 -3.76 11.20 -3.21
N ALA A 45 -3.98 12.19 -4.07
CA ALA A 45 -3.37 13.51 -3.88
C ALA A 45 -3.85 14.15 -2.56
N VAL A 46 -3.05 15.07 -2.01
CA VAL A 46 -3.37 15.78 -0.74
C VAL A 46 -4.75 16.44 -0.79
N ASP A 47 -5.13 16.93 -1.96
CA ASP A 47 -6.35 17.68 -2.26
C ASP A 47 -7.50 16.81 -2.81
N SER A 48 -7.34 15.50 -2.95
CA SER A 48 -8.40 14.61 -3.48
C SER A 48 -9.41 14.13 -2.43
N GLY A 49 -9.16 14.36 -1.15
CA GLY A 49 -9.97 13.82 -0.05
C GLY A 49 -9.71 12.35 0.25
N ALA A 50 -8.61 11.79 -0.26
CA ALA A 50 -8.11 10.47 0.13
C ALA A 50 -7.66 10.46 1.61
N GLU A 51 -7.68 9.27 2.23
CA GLU A 51 -7.29 9.10 3.63
C GLU A 51 -5.77 9.26 3.82
N PHE A 52 -4.99 8.89 2.80
CA PHE A 52 -3.54 9.00 2.80
C PHE A 52 -3.04 9.67 1.53
N SER A 53 -2.17 10.66 1.66
CA SER A 53 -1.45 11.25 0.54
C SER A 53 -0.02 10.74 0.39
N THR A 54 0.44 9.96 1.35
CA THR A 54 1.76 9.33 1.37
C THR A 54 1.60 7.94 1.95
N ALA A 55 2.10 6.93 1.25
CA ALA A 55 1.93 5.53 1.57
C ALA A 55 3.11 4.72 1.03
N PHE A 56 3.18 3.45 1.41
CA PHE A 56 4.19 2.53 0.91
C PHE A 56 3.73 1.97 -0.43
N VAL A 57 4.61 2.02 -1.43
CA VAL A 57 4.38 1.39 -2.72
C VAL A 57 5.48 0.37 -2.99
N THR A 58 5.16 -0.72 -3.69
CA THR A 58 6.15 -1.73 -4.10
C THR A 58 7.30 -1.09 -4.88
N ALA A 59 8.54 -1.32 -4.44
CA ALA A 59 9.70 -0.63 -4.98
C ALA A 59 10.08 -1.09 -6.40
N ASP A 60 9.70 -2.32 -6.77
CA ASP A 60 10.04 -2.90 -8.07
C ASP A 60 9.10 -2.48 -9.22
N ASP A 61 7.84 -2.17 -8.94
CA ASP A 61 6.84 -1.81 -9.97
C ASP A 61 6.07 -0.51 -9.70
N GLU A 62 6.20 0.08 -8.50
CA GLU A 62 5.49 1.27 -8.04
C GLU A 62 3.96 1.23 -8.27
N TYR A 63 3.36 0.03 -8.25
CA TYR A 63 1.96 -0.20 -8.58
C TYR A 63 1.11 -0.56 -7.37
N THR A 64 1.62 -1.37 -6.44
CA THR A 64 0.82 -1.82 -5.30
C THR A 64 1.02 -0.90 -4.11
N TRP A 65 -0.05 -0.23 -3.70
CA TRP A 65 -0.04 0.68 -2.55
C TRP A 65 -0.55 0.02 -1.26
N VAL A 66 0.13 0.32 -0.16
CA VAL A 66 -0.21 -0.12 1.20
C VAL A 66 -0.15 1.09 2.13
N CYS A 67 -1.24 1.39 2.82
CA CYS A 67 -1.27 2.51 3.76
C CYS A 67 -0.30 2.27 4.94
N PRO A 68 0.20 3.31 5.61
CA PRO A 68 1.16 3.18 6.70
C PRO A 68 0.72 2.20 7.81
N ALA A 69 -0.57 2.21 8.16
CA ALA A 69 -1.12 1.32 9.19
C ALA A 69 -1.05 -0.17 8.78
N CYS A 70 -1.49 -0.50 7.56
CA CYS A 70 -1.40 -1.89 7.09
C CYS A 70 0.05 -2.31 6.82
N PHE A 71 0.91 -1.38 6.43
CA PHE A 71 2.33 -1.66 6.28
C PHE A 71 2.93 -2.09 7.62
N GLU A 72 2.70 -1.32 8.68
CA GLU A 72 3.23 -1.63 10.02
C GLU A 72 2.67 -2.95 10.58
N ASP A 73 1.38 -3.19 10.43
CA ASP A 73 0.72 -4.40 10.93
C ASP A 73 1.23 -5.69 10.24
N PHE A 74 1.47 -5.63 8.93
CA PHE A 74 1.78 -6.83 8.12
C PHE A 74 3.24 -6.96 7.73
N ARG A 75 4.08 -5.94 7.95
CA ARG A 75 5.51 -5.96 7.60
C ARG A 75 6.24 -7.19 8.11
N ALA A 76 6.03 -7.55 9.39
CA ALA A 76 6.68 -8.71 9.98
C ALA A 76 6.16 -10.03 9.39
N GLN A 77 4.84 -10.14 9.20
CA GLN A 77 4.20 -11.34 8.64
C GLN A 77 4.63 -11.59 7.20
N PHE A 78 4.74 -10.55 6.39
CA PHE A 78 5.10 -10.64 4.98
C PHE A 78 6.61 -10.48 4.74
N SER A 79 7.41 -10.28 5.79
CA SER A 79 8.86 -10.05 5.68
C SER A 79 9.22 -8.89 4.73
N TRP A 80 8.48 -7.78 4.80
CA TRP A 80 8.72 -6.61 3.95
C TRP A 80 9.93 -5.79 4.40
N THR A 81 10.68 -5.30 3.41
CA THR A 81 11.77 -4.33 3.59
C THR A 81 11.38 -2.96 3.08
N VAL A 82 12.08 -1.94 3.55
CA VAL A 82 11.93 -0.56 3.06
C VAL A 82 13.21 -0.19 2.32
N ASP A 83 13.08 0.22 1.06
CA ASP A 83 14.16 0.81 0.25
C ASP A 83 14.16 2.34 0.40
N GLU A 84 15.35 2.93 0.31
CA GLU A 84 15.59 4.39 0.39
C GLU A 84 15.42 5.08 -0.98
#